data_AF-F9EP14-F1
#
_entry.id   AF-F9EP14-F1
#
_cell.length_a   1.000
_cell.length_b   1.000
_cell.length_c   1.000
_cell.angle_alpha   90.00
_cell.angle_beta   90.00
_cell.angle_gamma   90.00
#
_symmetry.space_group_name_H-M   'P 1'
#
loop_
_entity.id
_entity.type
_entity.pdbx_description
1 polymer ?
#
loop_
_entity_poly.entity_id
_entity_poly.type
_entity_poly.pdbx_seq_one_letter_code
_entity_poly.pdbx_strand_id
1 'polypeptide(L)'
;MTKQDLMDIIVKVAPGSPLREGVDYILDAGIGALIVIGYDDEVEKVRDGGFFIDCDYTPERIFELSKMDGAIILNDDCSKILYANVHIQPNISFITTESGTRHRTAERTAKHLKREVVAISERKKNVTLYKGELKYRLKNFDELNIEVGQVLKTLESYRHVLNRSLDNLTILELDDLVTVLDVANTLQRFEMVRRISEEITRYLLELGTRGRLVNMQVSELIWDLDDEEESFLKDYIDDGMTTDSVRRYLHSLSDSELLDIENVVVALGYSKSSSVFDNKIAAKGYRVLEKISKLTKKDIEKIVNTYKDISE
;
A
#
# COMPACT_ATOMS: atom_id res chain seq x y z
N MET A 1 -16.63 7.41 5.97
CA MET A 1 -15.64 7.76 4.94
C MET A 1 -14.39 6.95 5.21
N THR A 2 -13.95 6.23 4.20
CA THR A 2 -13.03 5.10 4.32
C THR A 2 -11.62 5.50 3.87
N LYS A 3 -10.63 4.63 4.16
CA LYS A 3 -9.27 4.71 3.60
C LYS A 3 -9.29 4.79 2.06
N GLN A 4 -10.33 4.23 1.42
CA GLN A 4 -10.54 4.27 -0.03
C GLN A 4 -10.78 5.70 -0.55
N ASP A 5 -11.59 6.50 0.16
CA ASP A 5 -11.90 7.88 -0.25
C ASP A 5 -10.65 8.76 -0.32
N LEU A 6 -9.66 8.48 0.56
CA LEU A 6 -8.36 9.13 0.57
C LEU A 6 -7.46 8.63 -0.57
N MET A 7 -7.52 7.33 -0.85
CA MET A 7 -6.75 6.72 -1.95
C MET A 7 -7.10 7.37 -3.29
N ASP A 8 -8.39 7.60 -3.53
CA ASP A 8 -8.87 8.15 -4.80
C ASP A 8 -8.32 9.57 -5.07
N ILE A 9 -8.30 10.44 -4.05
CA ILE A 9 -7.72 11.79 -4.20
C ILE A 9 -6.20 11.74 -4.31
N ILE A 10 -5.53 10.86 -3.56
CA ILE A 10 -4.08 10.68 -3.64
C ILE A 10 -3.67 10.28 -5.05
N VAL A 11 -4.39 9.35 -5.68
CA VAL A 11 -4.09 8.91 -7.06
C VAL A 11 -4.22 10.06 -8.05
N LYS A 12 -5.23 10.95 -7.91
CA LYS A 12 -5.37 12.15 -8.75
C LYS A 12 -4.17 13.11 -8.64
N VAL A 13 -3.53 13.17 -7.47
CA VAL A 13 -2.37 14.05 -7.19
C VAL A 13 -1.06 13.28 -6.97
N ALA A 14 -0.98 12.05 -7.47
CA ALA A 14 0.23 11.24 -7.39
C ALA A 14 1.27 11.73 -8.41
N PRO A 15 2.58 11.62 -8.12
CA PRO A 15 3.64 12.03 -9.04
C PRO A 15 3.48 11.42 -10.43
N GLY A 16 3.57 12.30 -11.43
CA GLY A 16 3.36 11.99 -12.84
C GLY A 16 1.90 12.06 -13.31
N SER A 17 0.94 12.40 -12.44
CA SER A 17 -0.36 12.89 -12.87
C SER A 17 -0.25 14.36 -13.35
N PRO A 18 -1.07 14.79 -14.32
CA PRO A 18 -1.09 16.19 -14.75
C PRO A 18 -1.41 17.15 -13.58
N LEU A 19 -2.35 16.77 -12.71
CA LEU A 19 -2.72 17.59 -11.56
C LEU A 19 -1.56 17.75 -10.58
N ARG A 20 -0.78 16.69 -10.33
CA ARG A 20 0.40 16.78 -9.46
C ARG A 20 1.46 17.69 -10.05
N GLU A 21 1.72 17.60 -11.36
CA GLU A 21 2.67 18.49 -12.02
C GLU A 21 2.27 19.96 -11.90
N GLY A 22 0.99 20.29 -12.12
CA GLY A 22 0.50 21.65 -11.91
C GLY A 22 0.61 22.11 -10.46
N VAL A 23 0.31 21.23 -9.49
CA VAL A 23 0.48 21.51 -8.05
C VAL A 23 1.94 21.76 -7.70
N ASP A 24 2.87 20.97 -8.25
CA ASP A 24 4.31 21.13 -8.04
C ASP A 24 4.80 22.47 -8.63
N TYR A 25 4.35 22.87 -9.83
CA TYR A 25 4.67 24.20 -10.41
C TYR A 25 4.23 25.36 -9.51
N ILE A 26 3.02 25.28 -8.95
CA ILE A 26 2.49 26.29 -8.02
C ILE A 26 3.34 26.35 -6.75
N LEU A 27 3.66 25.18 -6.20
CA LEU A 27 4.43 25.04 -4.97
C LEU A 27 5.87 25.57 -5.13
N ASP A 28 6.53 25.22 -6.23
CA ASP A 28 7.92 25.61 -6.54
C ASP A 28 8.05 27.12 -6.79
N ALA A 29 7.02 27.74 -7.39
CA ALA A 29 6.93 29.19 -7.54
C ALA A 29 6.63 29.92 -6.22
N GLY A 30 6.38 29.19 -5.13
CA GLY A 30 6.02 29.77 -3.84
C GLY A 30 4.63 30.40 -3.84
N ILE A 31 3.72 29.96 -4.70
CA ILE A 31 2.36 30.49 -4.80
C ILE A 31 1.43 29.65 -3.90
N GLY A 32 0.46 30.30 -3.26
CA GLY A 32 -0.60 29.61 -2.54
C GLY A 32 -1.84 29.46 -3.41
N ALA A 33 -2.45 28.28 -3.44
CA ALA A 33 -3.64 28.01 -4.24
C ALA A 33 -4.68 27.17 -3.49
N LEU A 34 -5.94 27.34 -3.85
CA LEU A 34 -7.07 26.54 -3.39
C LEU A 34 -7.77 25.94 -4.60
N ILE A 35 -7.78 24.63 -4.71
CA ILE A 35 -8.36 23.91 -5.85
C ILE A 35 -9.49 23.03 -5.33
N VAL A 36 -10.69 23.17 -5.91
CA VAL A 36 -11.83 22.29 -5.65
C VAL A 36 -12.06 21.40 -6.85
N ILE A 37 -12.23 20.10 -6.62
CA ILE A 37 -12.43 19.10 -7.67
C ILE A 37 -13.90 18.67 -7.65
N GLY A 38 -14.54 18.78 -8.81
CA GLY A 38 -15.96 18.55 -9.00
C GLY A 38 -16.77 19.84 -8.87
N TYR A 39 -17.83 19.93 -9.68
CA TYR A 39 -18.74 21.07 -9.71
C TYR A 39 -20.17 20.56 -9.85
N ASP A 40 -21.00 20.92 -8.87
CA ASP A 40 -22.42 20.59 -8.79
C ASP A 40 -23.21 21.79 -8.23
N ASP A 41 -24.52 21.63 -8.08
CA ASP A 41 -25.41 22.67 -7.56
C ASP A 41 -25.02 23.14 -6.14
N GLU A 42 -24.38 22.29 -5.33
CA GLU A 42 -23.93 22.66 -3.99
C GLU A 42 -22.67 23.53 -4.04
N VAL A 43 -21.72 23.20 -4.95
CA VAL A 43 -20.56 24.05 -5.25
C VAL A 43 -21.01 25.40 -5.79
N GLU A 44 -22.02 25.43 -6.68
CA GLU A 44 -22.56 26.67 -7.25
C GLU A 44 -23.14 27.60 -6.18
N LYS A 45 -23.89 27.06 -5.22
CA LYS A 45 -24.49 27.84 -4.12
C LYS A 45 -23.48 28.53 -3.21
N VAL A 46 -22.28 27.98 -3.08
CA VAL A 46 -21.22 28.53 -2.22
C VAL A 46 -20.14 29.30 -2.99
N ARG A 47 -20.22 29.29 -4.33
CA ARG A 47 -19.31 30.03 -5.20
C ARG A 47 -19.75 31.49 -5.29
N ASP A 48 -18.85 32.40 -4.98
CA ASP A 48 -19.05 33.84 -5.16
C ASP A 48 -18.03 34.41 -6.15
N GLY A 49 -18.52 35.17 -7.13
CA GLY A 49 -17.71 35.76 -8.19
C GLY A 49 -16.91 34.75 -9.03
N GLY A 50 -15.74 35.19 -9.50
CA GLY A 50 -14.85 34.45 -10.38
C GLY A 50 -15.20 34.52 -11.86
N PHE A 51 -14.35 33.90 -12.67
CA PHE A 51 -14.49 33.83 -14.12
C PHE A 51 -14.82 32.41 -14.55
N PHE A 52 -15.84 32.26 -15.39
CA PHE A 52 -16.08 31.01 -16.10
C PHE A 52 -15.03 30.85 -17.20
N ILE A 53 -14.26 29.76 -17.14
CA ILE A 53 -13.14 29.48 -18.04
C ILE A 53 -13.51 28.38 -19.03
N ASP A 54 -14.02 27.24 -18.53
CA ASP A 54 -14.32 26.01 -19.27
C ASP A 54 -13.28 25.67 -20.35
N CYS A 55 -12.05 25.43 -19.92
CA CYS A 55 -10.96 25.03 -20.81
C CYS A 55 -10.38 23.67 -20.39
N ASP A 56 -9.73 22.99 -21.33
CA ASP A 56 -9.04 21.73 -21.02
C ASP A 56 -7.93 21.96 -19.98
N TYR A 57 -7.74 20.99 -19.11
CA TYR A 57 -6.70 21.03 -18.10
C TYR A 57 -5.32 20.85 -18.75
N THR A 58 -4.38 21.70 -18.32
CA THR A 58 -2.94 21.51 -18.52
C THR A 58 -2.22 22.03 -17.27
N PRO A 59 -1.08 21.46 -16.86
CA PRO A 59 -0.28 21.96 -15.75
C PRO A 59 0.02 23.47 -15.84
N GLU A 60 0.31 23.98 -17.04
CA GLU A 60 0.63 25.38 -17.28
C GLU A 60 -0.59 26.29 -17.06
N ARG A 61 -1.77 25.89 -17.54
CA ARG A 61 -3.02 26.65 -17.33
C ARG A 61 -3.38 26.77 -15.86
N ILE A 62 -3.32 25.68 -15.09
CA ILE A 62 -3.63 25.77 -13.66
C ILE A 62 -2.59 26.63 -12.93
N PHE A 63 -1.32 26.53 -13.33
CA PHE A 63 -0.25 27.36 -12.79
C PHE A 63 -0.50 28.85 -13.06
N GLU A 64 -0.81 29.24 -14.30
CA GLU A 64 -1.10 30.64 -14.64
C GLU A 64 -2.32 31.17 -13.89
N LEU A 65 -3.40 30.39 -13.83
CA LEU A 65 -4.63 30.78 -13.12
C LEU A 65 -4.42 30.87 -11.61
N SER A 66 -3.48 30.11 -11.04
CA SER A 66 -3.16 30.15 -9.61
C SER A 66 -2.49 31.46 -9.15
N LYS A 67 -1.98 32.27 -10.09
CA LYS A 67 -1.43 33.60 -9.80
C LYS A 67 -2.52 34.60 -9.43
N MET A 68 -3.78 34.29 -9.74
CA MET A 68 -4.93 35.06 -9.28
C MET A 68 -5.26 34.70 -7.82
N ASP A 69 -5.90 35.62 -7.11
CA ASP A 69 -6.44 35.33 -5.79
C ASP A 69 -7.63 34.35 -5.87
N GLY A 70 -8.06 33.81 -4.73
CA GLY A 70 -9.24 32.94 -4.65
C GLY A 70 -8.96 31.46 -4.94
N ALA A 71 -9.97 30.78 -5.47
CA ALA A 71 -10.01 29.35 -5.75
C ALA A 71 -10.15 29.05 -7.24
N ILE A 72 -9.69 27.87 -7.61
CA ILE A 72 -9.87 27.25 -8.93
C ILE A 72 -10.80 26.06 -8.77
N ILE A 73 -11.74 25.88 -9.70
CA ILE A 73 -12.67 24.75 -9.71
C ILE A 73 -12.39 23.90 -10.95
N LEU A 74 -12.13 22.61 -10.74
CA LEU A 74 -11.99 21.59 -11.78
C LEU A 74 -13.26 20.74 -11.87
N ASN A 75 -13.46 20.06 -12.99
CA ASN A 75 -14.46 18.99 -13.08
C ASN A 75 -13.98 17.72 -12.34
N ASP A 76 -14.87 16.73 -12.20
CA ASP A 76 -14.65 15.55 -11.33
C ASP A 76 -13.41 14.70 -11.71
N ASP A 77 -13.10 14.60 -13.00
CA ASP A 77 -11.97 13.84 -13.55
C ASP A 77 -10.71 14.67 -13.75
N CYS A 78 -10.74 15.96 -13.35
CA CYS A 78 -9.66 16.92 -13.53
C CYS A 78 -9.25 17.14 -15.00
N SER A 79 -10.11 16.83 -15.98
CA SER A 79 -9.83 17.05 -17.39
C SER A 79 -10.08 18.50 -17.85
N LYS A 80 -10.81 19.31 -17.06
CA LYS A 80 -11.14 20.70 -17.36
C LYS A 80 -11.00 21.62 -16.15
N ILE A 81 -10.65 22.87 -16.44
CA ILE A 81 -10.71 23.99 -15.50
C ILE A 81 -11.98 24.78 -15.79
N LEU A 82 -12.92 24.76 -14.85
CA LEU A 82 -14.25 25.36 -15.01
C LEU A 82 -14.27 26.82 -14.58
N TYR A 83 -13.66 27.13 -13.43
CA TYR A 83 -13.63 28.48 -12.87
C TYR A 83 -12.28 28.82 -12.26
N ALA A 84 -11.94 30.10 -12.26
CA ALA A 84 -10.79 30.67 -11.56
C ALA A 84 -11.16 31.99 -10.87
N ASN A 85 -10.35 32.41 -9.91
CA ASN A 85 -10.58 33.60 -9.08
C ASN A 85 -11.93 33.59 -8.34
N VAL A 86 -12.32 32.40 -7.88
CA VAL A 86 -13.58 32.19 -7.15
C VAL A 86 -13.37 32.44 -5.66
N HIS A 87 -14.33 33.08 -5.01
CA HIS A 87 -14.41 33.10 -3.55
C HIS A 87 -15.38 32.01 -3.08
N ILE A 88 -14.87 30.99 -2.39
CA ILE A 88 -15.72 29.93 -1.84
C ILE A 88 -16.14 30.30 -0.43
N GLN A 89 -17.46 30.32 -0.19
CA GLN A 89 -18.08 30.66 1.08
C GLN A 89 -18.73 29.41 1.72
N PRO A 90 -17.94 28.48 2.28
CA PRO A 90 -18.50 27.29 2.90
C PRO A 90 -19.20 27.65 4.22
N ASN A 91 -20.13 26.80 4.66
CA ASN A 91 -20.87 27.02 5.90
C ASN A 91 -19.90 27.12 7.10
N ILE A 92 -19.98 28.24 7.82
CA ILE A 92 -19.12 28.55 8.97
C ILE A 92 -19.37 27.66 10.19
N SER A 93 -20.49 26.91 10.24
CA SER A 93 -20.80 25.96 11.31
C SER A 93 -19.84 24.77 11.34
N PHE A 94 -19.15 24.46 10.23
CA PHE A 94 -18.13 23.42 10.20
C PHE A 94 -16.87 23.87 10.94
N ILE A 95 -16.51 23.10 11.97
CA ILE A 95 -15.32 23.33 12.79
C ILE A 95 -14.07 23.01 11.99
N THR A 96 -13.08 23.89 12.12
CA THR A 96 -11.77 23.76 11.49
C THR A 96 -10.67 23.85 12.53
N THR A 97 -9.62 23.05 12.35
CA THR A 97 -8.42 23.07 13.20
C THR A 97 -7.26 23.82 12.54
N GLU A 98 -7.48 24.35 11.34
CA GLU A 98 -6.48 25.05 10.55
C GLU A 98 -6.30 26.50 11.02
N SER A 99 -5.07 27.01 10.91
CA SER A 99 -4.75 28.38 11.31
C SER A 99 -4.73 29.38 10.15
N GLY A 100 -4.56 28.92 8.90
CA GLY A 100 -4.52 29.79 7.72
C GLY A 100 -5.90 29.94 7.07
N THR A 101 -6.27 31.15 6.63
CA THR A 101 -7.57 31.42 5.97
C THR A 101 -7.86 30.44 4.83
N ARG A 102 -6.88 30.21 3.95
CA ARG A 102 -6.99 29.27 2.82
C ARG A 102 -7.24 27.83 3.26
N HIS A 103 -6.49 27.33 4.26
CA HIS A 103 -6.67 25.98 4.79
C HIS A 103 -7.98 25.83 5.57
N ARG A 104 -8.40 26.86 6.30
CA ARG A 104 -9.71 26.89 6.98
C ARG A 104 -10.85 26.81 5.97
N THR A 105 -10.76 27.57 4.88
CA THR A 105 -11.72 27.47 3.77
C THR A 105 -11.67 26.08 3.15
N ALA A 106 -10.48 25.52 2.88
CA ALA A 106 -10.33 24.20 2.29
C ALA A 106 -10.99 23.09 3.13
N GLU A 107 -10.68 23.04 4.44
CA GLU A 107 -11.25 22.05 5.36
C GLU A 107 -12.77 22.19 5.46
N ARG A 108 -13.28 23.42 5.57
CA ARG A 108 -14.73 23.67 5.63
C ARG A 108 -15.44 23.32 4.32
N THR A 109 -14.85 23.68 3.18
CA THR A 109 -15.39 23.33 1.86
C THR A 109 -15.46 21.82 1.69
N ALA A 110 -14.40 21.10 2.07
CA ALA A 110 -14.38 19.64 2.01
C ALA A 110 -15.44 19.01 2.93
N LYS A 111 -15.63 19.52 4.16
CA LYS A 111 -16.68 19.04 5.08
C LYS A 111 -18.09 19.36 4.61
N HIS A 112 -18.31 20.58 4.13
CA HIS A 112 -19.60 21.07 3.69
C HIS A 112 -20.07 20.39 2.41
N LEU A 113 -19.22 20.39 1.38
CA LEU A 113 -19.57 19.91 0.05
C LEU A 113 -19.28 18.41 -0.14
N LYS A 114 -18.52 17.79 0.78
CA LYS A 114 -18.00 16.42 0.65
C LYS A 114 -17.20 16.21 -0.64
N ARG A 115 -16.63 17.30 -1.15
CA ARG A 115 -15.77 17.32 -2.34
C ARG A 115 -14.29 17.28 -1.97
N GLU A 116 -13.51 16.93 -2.96
CA GLU A 116 -12.06 16.86 -2.89
C GLU A 116 -11.49 18.27 -3.04
N VAL A 117 -10.64 18.67 -2.09
CA VAL A 117 -10.06 20.01 -2.05
C VAL A 117 -8.56 19.91 -1.83
N VAL A 118 -7.79 20.60 -2.68
CA VAL A 118 -6.34 20.70 -2.59
C VAL A 118 -5.98 22.12 -2.15
N ALA A 119 -5.27 22.24 -1.03
CA ALA A 119 -4.76 23.51 -0.53
C ALA A 119 -3.23 23.54 -0.58
N ILE A 120 -2.67 24.55 -1.23
CA ILE A 120 -1.24 24.78 -1.35
C ILE A 120 -0.85 25.95 -0.45
N SER A 121 0.09 25.71 0.45
CA SER A 121 0.60 26.71 1.38
C SER A 121 1.89 27.34 0.88
N GLU A 122 1.82 28.62 0.50
CA GLU A 122 3.01 29.43 0.19
C GLU A 122 4.01 29.43 1.35
N ARG A 123 3.55 29.71 2.57
CA ARG A 123 4.43 29.85 3.74
C ARG A 123 5.04 28.54 4.18
N LYS A 124 4.26 27.46 4.22
CA LYS A 124 4.71 26.15 4.72
C LYS A 124 5.35 25.29 3.64
N LYS A 125 5.28 25.71 2.36
CA LYS A 125 5.69 24.93 1.19
C LYS A 125 5.21 23.48 1.27
N ASN A 126 3.92 23.32 1.54
CA ASN A 126 3.29 22.01 1.57
C ASN A 126 1.91 22.03 0.90
N VAL A 127 1.47 20.84 0.53
CA VAL A 127 0.16 20.61 -0.08
C VAL A 127 -0.65 19.76 0.89
N THR A 128 -1.88 20.16 1.14
CA THR A 128 -2.82 19.42 1.99
C THR A 128 -4.07 19.08 1.19
N LEU A 129 -4.44 17.81 1.25
CA LEU A 129 -5.65 17.23 0.67
C LEU A 129 -6.74 17.16 1.73
N TYR A 130 -7.95 17.54 1.36
CA TYR A 130 -9.14 17.46 2.20
C TYR A 130 -10.28 16.79 1.44
N LYS A 131 -11.04 15.92 2.11
CA LYS A 131 -12.29 15.33 1.62
C LYS A 131 -13.13 14.98 2.83
N GLY A 132 -14.30 15.61 3.01
CA GLY A 132 -15.08 15.51 4.25
C GLY A 132 -14.23 15.78 5.51
N GLU A 133 -14.25 14.87 6.48
CA GLU A 133 -13.40 14.92 7.69
C GLU A 133 -11.94 14.47 7.47
N LEU A 134 -11.59 13.95 6.29
CA LEU A 134 -10.22 13.50 6.01
C LEU A 134 -9.32 14.68 5.69
N LYS A 135 -8.11 14.62 6.25
CA LYS A 135 -7.02 15.56 6.02
C LYS A 135 -5.73 14.79 5.84
N TYR A 136 -5.00 15.08 4.77
CA TYR A 136 -3.75 14.41 4.45
C TYR A 136 -2.74 15.41 3.90
N ARG A 137 -1.54 15.47 4.51
CA ARG A 137 -0.43 16.27 3.98
C ARG A 137 0.27 15.44 2.92
N LEU A 138 0.26 15.94 1.69
CA LEU A 138 0.99 15.32 0.60
C LEU A 138 2.49 15.50 0.82
N LYS A 139 3.22 14.39 0.82
CA LYS A 139 4.68 14.38 0.88
C LYS A 139 5.25 14.83 -0.48
N ASN A 140 6.40 15.50 -0.44
CA ASN A 140 7.13 15.79 -1.67
C ASN A 140 7.78 14.51 -2.21
N PHE A 141 8.27 14.57 -3.45
CA PHE A 141 8.84 13.39 -4.12
C PHE A 141 10.08 12.85 -3.39
N ASP A 142 10.92 13.72 -2.84
CA ASP A 142 12.15 13.32 -2.14
C ASP A 142 11.84 12.61 -0.81
N GLU A 143 10.90 13.15 -0.02
CA GLU A 143 10.39 12.54 1.21
C GLU A 143 9.85 11.12 0.92
N LEU A 144 9.03 10.97 -0.13
CA LEU A 144 8.50 9.67 -0.53
C LEU A 144 9.60 8.70 -0.97
N ASN A 145 10.56 9.14 -1.79
CA ASN A 145 11.64 8.29 -2.26
C ASN A 145 12.53 7.78 -1.12
N ILE A 146 12.80 8.61 -0.11
CA ILE A 146 13.59 8.21 1.05
C ILE A 146 12.87 7.11 1.83
N GLU A 147 11.58 7.28 2.13
CA GLU A 147 10.78 6.28 2.84
C GLU A 147 10.67 4.98 2.03
N VAL A 148 10.35 5.08 0.75
CA VAL A 148 10.25 3.93 -0.16
C VAL A 148 11.58 3.17 -0.23
N GLY A 149 12.71 3.87 -0.32
CA GLY A 149 14.02 3.25 -0.32
C GLY A 149 14.33 2.49 0.98
N GLN A 150 13.89 3.00 2.14
CA GLN A 150 14.04 2.31 3.42
C GLN A 150 13.21 1.04 3.51
N VAL A 151 11.95 1.11 3.06
CA VAL A 151 11.04 -0.05 3.05
C VAL A 151 11.54 -1.09 2.06
N LEU A 152 11.97 -0.69 0.86
CA LEU A 152 12.53 -1.59 -0.15
C LEU A 152 13.73 -2.35 0.40
N LYS A 153 14.67 -1.65 1.04
CA LYS A 153 15.84 -2.29 1.66
C LYS A 153 15.46 -3.29 2.75
N THR A 154 14.37 -3.02 3.48
CA THR A 154 13.84 -3.94 4.48
C THR A 154 13.26 -5.19 3.81
N LEU A 155 12.48 -5.03 2.74
CA LEU A 155 11.96 -6.13 1.93
C LEU A 155 13.09 -6.98 1.34
N GLU A 156 14.14 -6.37 0.77
CA GLU A 156 15.32 -7.08 0.27
C GLU A 156 15.98 -7.94 1.36
N SER A 157 16.17 -7.36 2.56
CA SER A 157 16.74 -8.05 3.71
C SER A 157 15.88 -9.23 4.15
N TYR A 158 14.55 -9.03 4.25
CA TYR A 158 13.62 -10.09 4.66
C TYR A 158 13.55 -11.21 3.62
N ARG A 159 13.49 -10.89 2.32
CA ARG A 159 13.53 -11.88 1.24
C ARG A 159 14.84 -12.65 1.25
N HIS A 160 15.97 -11.99 1.47
CA HIS A 160 17.27 -12.65 1.60
C HIS A 160 17.32 -13.63 2.79
N VAL A 161 16.76 -13.25 3.95
CA VAL A 161 16.67 -14.15 5.11
C VAL A 161 15.74 -15.33 4.83
N LEU A 162 14.57 -15.08 4.22
CA LEU A 162 13.63 -16.14 3.82
C LEU A 162 14.30 -17.16 2.89
N ASN A 163 15.00 -16.71 1.84
CA ASN A 163 15.67 -17.60 0.90
C ASN A 163 16.71 -18.48 1.60
N ARG A 164 17.50 -17.91 2.52
CA ARG A 164 18.45 -18.71 3.33
C ARG A 164 17.74 -19.71 4.25
N SER A 165 16.61 -19.35 4.84
CA SER A 165 15.79 -20.28 5.63
C SER A 165 15.28 -21.43 4.77
N LEU A 166 14.81 -21.15 3.55
CA LEU A 166 14.34 -22.17 2.61
C LEU A 166 15.45 -23.10 2.11
N ASP A 167 16.66 -22.57 1.87
CA ASP A 167 17.83 -23.34 1.49
C ASP A 167 18.25 -24.29 2.64
N ASN A 168 18.33 -23.77 3.86
CA ASN A 168 18.64 -24.57 5.04
C ASN A 168 17.58 -25.65 5.29
N LEU A 169 16.29 -25.28 5.15
CA LEU A 169 15.19 -26.23 5.27
C LEU A 169 15.30 -27.34 4.22
N THR A 170 15.72 -27.02 2.99
CA THR A 170 15.96 -28.03 1.94
C THR A 170 17.03 -29.04 2.34
N ILE A 171 18.10 -28.60 3.02
CA ILE A 171 19.14 -29.51 3.52
C ILE A 171 18.55 -30.44 4.60
N LEU A 172 17.80 -29.87 5.55
CA LEU A 172 17.14 -30.64 6.61
C LEU A 172 16.08 -31.61 6.08
N GLU A 173 15.36 -31.23 5.03
CA GLU A 173 14.37 -32.09 4.34
C GLU A 173 15.05 -33.33 3.74
N LEU A 174 16.21 -33.15 3.09
CA LEU A 174 16.94 -34.25 2.45
C LEU A 174 17.64 -35.18 3.46
N ASP A 175 18.07 -34.64 4.59
CA ASP A 175 18.66 -35.42 5.68
C ASP A 175 17.61 -36.01 6.64
N ASP A 176 16.32 -35.71 6.42
CA ASP A 176 15.20 -36.10 7.29
C ASP A 176 15.43 -35.67 8.76
N LEU A 177 15.75 -34.38 8.94
CA LEU A 177 16.08 -33.75 10.23
C LEU A 177 15.22 -32.51 10.54
N VAL A 178 14.16 -32.25 9.78
CA VAL A 178 13.31 -31.07 9.97
C VAL A 178 12.58 -31.15 11.31
N THR A 179 12.58 -30.05 12.07
CA THR A 179 11.79 -29.88 13.29
C THR A 179 10.63 -28.92 13.10
N VAL A 180 9.63 -28.96 13.99
CA VAL A 180 8.53 -27.99 14.00
C VAL A 180 9.07 -26.55 14.15
N LEU A 181 10.16 -26.36 14.90
CA LEU A 181 10.79 -25.05 15.06
C LEU A 181 11.36 -24.51 13.73
N ASP A 182 11.98 -25.36 12.92
CA ASP A 182 12.52 -24.96 11.61
C ASP A 182 11.41 -24.50 10.66
N VAL A 183 10.30 -25.24 10.65
CA VAL A 183 9.09 -24.91 9.87
C VAL A 183 8.50 -23.60 10.38
N ALA A 184 8.25 -23.46 11.68
CA ALA A 184 7.66 -22.26 12.25
C ALA A 184 8.51 -21.01 11.98
N ASN A 185 9.84 -21.11 12.12
CA ASN A 185 10.74 -20.00 11.81
C ASN A 185 10.67 -19.60 10.34
N THR A 186 10.60 -20.57 9.43
CA THR A 186 10.48 -20.32 7.98
C THR A 186 9.15 -19.66 7.64
N LEU A 187 8.04 -20.14 8.21
CA LEU A 187 6.71 -19.56 8.05
C LEU A 187 6.64 -18.11 8.57
N GLN A 188 7.27 -17.84 9.72
CA GLN A 188 7.39 -16.48 10.23
C GLN A 188 8.07 -15.55 9.21
N ARG A 189 9.11 -16.02 8.50
CA ARG A 189 9.79 -15.21 7.47
C ARG A 189 8.90 -14.93 6.25
N PHE A 190 8.08 -15.89 5.81
CA PHE A 190 7.09 -15.65 4.76
C PHE A 190 6.16 -14.51 5.13
N GLU A 191 5.57 -14.56 6.33
CA GLU A 191 4.64 -13.53 6.81
C GLU A 191 5.33 -12.16 6.96
N MET A 192 6.58 -12.12 7.42
CA MET A 192 7.35 -10.87 7.49
C MET A 192 7.56 -10.24 6.11
N VAL A 193 7.89 -11.04 5.08
CA VAL A 193 8.01 -10.57 3.69
C VAL A 193 6.67 -10.06 3.17
N ARG A 194 5.58 -10.78 3.45
CA ARG A 194 4.22 -10.38 3.05
C ARG A 194 3.84 -9.02 3.64
N ARG A 195 4.01 -8.82 4.94
CA ARG A 195 3.68 -7.54 5.62
C ARG A 195 4.44 -6.34 5.04
N ILE A 196 5.76 -6.48 4.85
CA ILE A 196 6.56 -5.38 4.31
C ILE A 196 6.24 -5.14 2.82
N SER A 197 5.84 -6.16 2.07
CA SER A 197 5.37 -6.02 0.68
C SER A 197 4.06 -5.24 0.57
N GLU A 198 3.12 -5.46 1.48
CA GLU A 198 1.87 -4.71 1.55
C GLU A 198 2.12 -3.25 1.96
N GLU A 199 3.09 -3.02 2.83
CA GLU A 199 3.50 -1.69 3.23
C GLU A 199 4.09 -0.90 2.05
N ILE A 200 5.05 -1.47 1.31
CA ILE A 200 5.65 -0.77 0.16
C ILE A 200 4.64 -0.51 -0.95
N THR A 201 3.67 -1.41 -1.16
CA THR A 201 2.62 -1.24 -2.17
C THR A 201 1.82 0.04 -1.95
N ARG A 202 1.59 0.43 -0.69
CA ARG A 202 0.92 1.71 -0.37
C ARG A 202 1.75 2.92 -0.81
N TYR A 203 3.05 2.90 -0.55
CA TYR A 203 3.94 3.98 -0.97
C TYR A 203 4.11 4.04 -2.49
N LEU A 204 4.11 2.90 -3.18
CA LEU A 204 4.15 2.86 -4.64
C LEU A 204 2.93 3.51 -5.28
N LEU A 205 1.75 3.34 -4.68
CA LEU A 205 0.53 4.03 -5.12
C LEU A 205 0.65 5.55 -4.93
N GLU A 206 1.26 6.01 -3.83
CA GLU A 206 1.55 7.43 -3.61
C GLU A 206 2.61 8.00 -4.55
N LEU A 207 3.58 7.18 -5.01
CA LEU A 207 4.59 7.57 -6.00
C LEU A 207 4.06 7.66 -7.44
N GLY A 208 2.90 7.06 -7.71
CA GLY A 208 2.28 7.07 -9.03
C GLY A 208 3.21 6.52 -10.12
N THR A 209 3.23 7.18 -11.29
CA THR A 209 4.03 6.69 -12.44
C THR A 209 5.52 6.88 -12.24
N ARG A 210 5.95 7.82 -11.37
CA ARG A 210 7.36 8.01 -11.04
C ARG A 210 7.94 6.88 -10.19
N GLY A 211 7.10 6.03 -9.59
CA GLY A 211 7.51 4.84 -8.83
C GLY A 211 7.86 3.61 -9.68
N ARG A 212 7.83 3.70 -11.02
CA ARG A 212 7.94 2.54 -11.92
C ARG A 212 9.17 1.66 -11.65
N LEU A 213 10.36 2.24 -11.45
CA LEU A 213 11.58 1.47 -11.22
C LEU A 213 11.51 0.67 -9.93
N VAL A 214 11.08 1.32 -8.84
CA VAL A 214 10.91 0.66 -7.53
C VAL A 214 9.84 -0.43 -7.63
N ASN A 215 8.73 -0.17 -8.31
CA ASN A 215 7.68 -1.17 -8.49
C ASN A 215 8.18 -2.44 -9.19
N MET A 216 9.07 -2.30 -10.18
CA MET A 216 9.70 -3.47 -10.82
C MET A 216 10.59 -4.24 -9.85
N GLN A 217 11.38 -3.56 -9.02
CA GLN A 217 12.21 -4.20 -7.99
C GLN A 217 11.37 -4.94 -6.94
N VAL A 218 10.29 -4.32 -6.46
CA VAL A 218 9.35 -4.96 -5.53
C VAL A 218 8.72 -6.18 -6.17
N SER A 219 8.25 -6.07 -7.42
CA SER A 219 7.64 -7.17 -8.17
C SER A 219 8.58 -8.36 -8.33
N GLU A 220 9.88 -8.10 -8.56
CA GLU A 220 10.91 -9.14 -8.63
C GLU A 220 11.13 -9.82 -7.27
N LEU A 221 11.18 -9.06 -6.17
CA LEU A 221 11.40 -9.61 -4.83
C LEU A 221 10.26 -10.51 -4.33
N ILE A 222 9.02 -10.18 -4.69
CA ILE A 222 7.82 -10.94 -4.32
C ILE A 222 7.41 -11.97 -5.37
N TRP A 223 8.15 -12.07 -6.47
CA TRP A 223 7.86 -13.03 -7.51
C TRP A 223 7.92 -14.45 -6.94
N ASP A 224 6.90 -15.25 -7.27
CA ASP A 224 6.74 -16.65 -6.85
C ASP A 224 6.51 -16.86 -5.34
N LEU A 225 6.42 -15.78 -4.53
CA LEU A 225 6.31 -15.88 -3.08
C LEU A 225 5.06 -16.66 -2.63
N ASP A 226 3.91 -16.41 -3.29
CA ASP A 226 2.64 -17.06 -2.94
C ASP A 226 2.66 -18.56 -3.27
N ASP A 227 3.25 -18.93 -4.41
CA ASP A 227 3.37 -20.33 -4.84
C ASP A 227 4.40 -21.07 -3.96
N GLU A 228 5.55 -20.47 -3.64
CA GLU A 228 6.54 -21.02 -2.69
C GLU A 228 5.93 -21.26 -1.30
N GLU A 229 5.16 -20.29 -0.78
CA GLU A 229 4.48 -20.41 0.51
C GLU A 229 3.40 -21.50 0.47
N GLU A 230 2.62 -21.58 -0.61
CA GLU A 230 1.59 -22.61 -0.76
C GLU A 230 2.19 -24.01 -0.68
N SER A 231 3.26 -24.27 -1.41
CA SER A 231 3.93 -25.56 -1.42
C SER A 231 4.61 -25.86 -0.09
N PHE A 232 5.18 -24.84 0.55
CA PHE A 232 5.69 -24.96 1.90
C PHE A 232 4.61 -25.33 2.92
N LEU A 233 3.46 -24.67 2.90
CA LEU A 233 2.38 -24.99 3.82
C LEU A 233 1.84 -26.39 3.56
N LYS A 234 1.67 -26.79 2.30
CA LYS A 234 1.23 -28.15 1.96
C LYS A 234 2.12 -29.24 2.53
N ASP A 235 3.43 -28.99 2.65
CA ASP A 235 4.37 -29.94 3.22
C ASP A 235 4.24 -30.13 4.73
N TYR A 236 3.77 -29.13 5.47
CA TYR A 236 3.93 -29.10 6.93
C TYR A 236 2.70 -28.72 7.75
N ILE A 237 1.58 -28.33 7.14
CA ILE A 237 0.36 -28.11 7.93
C ILE A 237 -0.20 -29.43 8.44
N ASP A 238 -0.78 -29.39 9.65
CA ASP A 238 -1.57 -30.49 10.17
C ASP A 238 -2.82 -30.74 9.29
N ASP A 239 -3.28 -32.00 9.24
CA ASP A 239 -4.40 -32.41 8.38
C ASP A 239 -5.73 -31.70 8.72
N GLY A 240 -5.86 -31.12 9.93
CA GLY A 240 -6.99 -30.30 10.33
C GLY A 240 -6.97 -28.85 9.81
N MET A 241 -5.88 -28.42 9.18
CA MET A 241 -5.66 -27.04 8.74
C MET A 241 -5.74 -26.89 7.22
N THR A 242 -5.98 -25.66 6.78
CA THR A 242 -5.92 -25.27 5.36
C THR A 242 -4.91 -24.15 5.19
N THR A 243 -4.26 -24.06 4.03
CA THR A 243 -3.28 -22.98 3.76
C THR A 243 -3.90 -21.59 3.95
N ASP A 244 -5.15 -21.40 3.52
CA ASP A 244 -5.92 -20.18 3.73
C ASP A 244 -6.20 -19.86 5.21
N SER A 245 -6.53 -20.86 6.04
CA SER A 245 -6.75 -20.62 7.48
C SER A 245 -5.46 -20.22 8.18
N VAL A 246 -4.32 -20.80 7.79
CA VAL A 246 -2.99 -20.42 8.33
C VAL A 246 -2.68 -18.97 7.96
N ARG A 247 -2.80 -18.59 6.68
CA ARG A 247 -2.55 -17.21 6.22
C ARG A 247 -3.44 -16.20 6.93
N ARG A 248 -4.74 -16.48 7.05
CA ARG A 248 -5.68 -15.60 7.77
C ARG A 248 -5.33 -15.43 9.23
N TYR A 249 -4.90 -16.51 9.90
CA TYR A 249 -4.45 -16.43 11.29
C TYR A 249 -3.20 -15.57 11.41
N LEU A 250 -2.16 -15.82 10.60
CA LEU A 250 -0.91 -15.05 10.61
C LEU A 250 -1.14 -13.56 10.33
N HIS A 251 -1.93 -13.22 9.32
CA HIS A 251 -2.27 -11.84 9.00
C HIS A 251 -3.06 -11.15 10.13
N SER A 252 -3.77 -11.91 10.98
CA SER A 252 -4.50 -11.33 12.12
C SER A 252 -3.61 -10.95 13.30
N LEU A 253 -2.39 -11.50 13.37
CA LEU A 253 -1.45 -11.21 14.46
C LEU A 253 -0.90 -9.79 14.36
N SER A 254 -0.69 -9.12 15.48
CA SER A 254 0.16 -7.93 15.55
C SER A 254 1.63 -8.28 15.29
N ASP A 255 2.47 -7.28 15.01
CA ASP A 255 3.91 -7.49 14.79
C ASP A 255 4.59 -8.12 16.02
N SER A 256 4.16 -7.74 17.23
CA SER A 256 4.64 -8.34 18.47
C SER A 256 4.20 -9.79 18.64
N GLU A 257 2.97 -10.13 18.27
CA GLU A 257 2.46 -11.51 18.37
C GLU A 257 3.07 -12.44 17.33
N LEU A 258 3.40 -11.92 16.14
CA LEU A 258 4.10 -12.67 15.10
C LEU A 258 5.51 -13.08 15.54
N LEU A 259 6.20 -12.23 16.31
CA LEU A 259 7.54 -12.53 16.84
C LEU A 259 7.54 -13.68 17.85
N ASP A 260 6.41 -13.92 18.50
CA ASP A 260 6.22 -15.07 19.37
C ASP A 260 5.97 -16.33 18.54
N ILE A 261 7.01 -17.16 18.46
CA ILE A 261 7.03 -18.38 17.64
C ILE A 261 5.94 -19.38 18.05
N GLU A 262 5.47 -19.35 19.30
CA GLU A 262 4.37 -20.22 19.75
C GLU A 262 3.08 -19.95 18.96
N ASN A 263 2.82 -18.69 18.58
CA ASN A 263 1.64 -18.36 17.77
C ASN A 263 1.78 -18.90 16.34
N VAL A 264 2.98 -18.90 15.78
CA VAL A 264 3.24 -19.48 14.45
C VAL A 264 3.09 -21.00 14.47
N VAL A 265 3.54 -21.66 15.54
CA VAL A 265 3.34 -23.11 15.75
C VAL A 265 1.84 -23.46 15.83
N VAL A 266 1.02 -22.65 16.51
CA VAL A 266 -0.44 -22.84 16.50
C VAL A 266 -1.04 -22.64 15.12
N ALA A 267 -0.54 -21.68 14.35
CA ALA A 267 -1.03 -21.43 13.00
C ALA A 267 -0.92 -22.69 12.12
N LEU A 268 0.16 -23.47 12.29
CA LEU A 268 0.40 -24.74 11.59
C LEU A 268 -0.50 -25.90 12.07
N GLY A 269 -1.22 -25.74 13.18
CA GLY A 269 -2.08 -26.76 13.79
C GLY A 269 -1.44 -27.53 14.95
N TYR A 270 -0.23 -27.13 15.37
CA TYR A 270 0.50 -27.78 16.47
C TYR A 270 0.17 -27.15 17.84
N SER A 271 0.39 -27.92 18.92
CA SER A 271 0.13 -27.42 20.27
C SER A 271 1.16 -26.36 20.70
N LYS A 272 0.74 -25.40 21.53
CA LYS A 272 1.61 -24.34 22.10
C LYS A 272 2.76 -24.81 23.00
N SER A 273 2.86 -26.10 23.30
CA SER A 273 3.90 -26.58 24.23
C SER A 273 5.28 -26.49 23.57
N SER A 274 6.24 -25.86 24.26
CA SER A 274 7.63 -25.77 23.81
C SER A 274 8.30 -27.14 23.57
N SER A 275 7.79 -28.20 24.19
CA SER A 275 8.24 -29.57 23.92
C SER A 275 7.98 -30.03 22.49
N VAL A 276 7.06 -29.39 21.76
CA VAL A 276 6.74 -29.71 20.37
C VAL A 276 7.76 -29.13 19.40
N PHE A 277 8.55 -28.15 19.81
CA PHE A 277 9.48 -27.46 18.92
C PHE A 277 10.55 -28.39 18.36
N ASP A 278 11.05 -29.31 19.20
CA ASP A 278 12.06 -30.30 18.85
C ASP A 278 11.45 -31.57 18.20
N ASN A 279 10.13 -31.63 18.03
CA ASN A 279 9.50 -32.75 17.35
C ASN A 279 9.92 -32.75 15.88
N LYS A 280 10.44 -33.89 15.44
CA LYS A 280 10.74 -34.13 14.03
C LYS A 280 9.45 -34.18 13.22
N ILE A 281 9.48 -33.57 12.05
CA ILE A 281 8.39 -33.56 11.07
C ILE A 281 8.93 -33.93 9.69
N ALA A 282 8.21 -34.78 8.97
CA ALA A 282 8.57 -35.15 7.61
C ALA A 282 7.86 -34.24 6.61
N ALA A 283 8.57 -33.77 5.58
CA ALA A 283 7.97 -33.01 4.49
C ALA A 283 7.23 -33.96 3.54
N LYS A 284 6.02 -33.59 3.11
CA LYS A 284 5.24 -34.37 2.14
C LYS A 284 5.89 -34.41 0.74
N GLY A 285 6.72 -33.42 0.41
CA GLY A 285 7.57 -33.35 -0.78
C GLY A 285 7.15 -32.35 -1.86
N TYR A 286 6.08 -31.57 -1.66
CA TYR A 286 5.59 -30.58 -2.63
C TYR A 286 6.69 -29.59 -3.06
N ARG A 287 7.40 -28.97 -2.10
CA ARG A 287 8.44 -27.98 -2.41
C ARG A 287 9.56 -28.52 -3.28
N VAL A 288 10.06 -29.72 -2.97
CA VAL A 288 11.19 -30.33 -3.69
C VAL A 288 10.75 -30.81 -5.08
N LEU A 289 9.55 -31.40 -5.18
CA LEU A 289 9.02 -31.90 -6.44
C LEU A 289 8.67 -30.77 -7.41
N GLU A 290 8.16 -29.62 -6.93
CA GLU A 290 7.84 -28.48 -7.80
C GLU A 290 9.07 -27.83 -8.44
N LYS A 291 10.26 -27.97 -7.83
CA LYS A 291 11.53 -27.55 -8.45
C LYS A 291 11.90 -28.40 -9.68
N ILE A 292 11.26 -29.55 -9.88
CA ILE A 292 11.48 -30.44 -11.03
C ILE A 292 10.57 -30.01 -12.18
N SER A 293 11.10 -29.22 -13.11
CA SER A 293 10.38 -28.63 -14.26
C SER A 293 9.61 -29.60 -15.16
N LYS A 294 9.87 -30.91 -15.07
CA LYS A 294 9.20 -31.95 -15.86
C LYS A 294 7.92 -32.49 -15.19
N LEU A 295 7.67 -32.19 -13.93
CA LEU A 295 6.51 -32.69 -13.19
C LEU A 295 5.34 -31.70 -13.31
N THR A 296 4.16 -32.20 -13.63
CA THR A 296 2.94 -31.38 -13.57
C THR A 296 2.37 -31.38 -12.14
N LYS A 297 1.56 -30.37 -11.78
CA LYS A 297 0.87 -30.35 -10.46
C LYS A 297 0.09 -31.65 -10.19
N LYS A 298 -0.48 -32.29 -11.22
CA LYS A 298 -1.18 -33.58 -11.10
C LYS A 298 -0.24 -34.75 -10.80
N ASP A 299 0.98 -34.72 -11.33
CA ASP A 299 1.97 -35.76 -11.06
C ASP A 299 2.49 -35.63 -9.62
N ILE A 300 2.75 -34.41 -9.17
CA ILE A 300 3.17 -34.12 -7.80
C ILE A 300 2.13 -34.60 -6.79
N GLU A 301 0.85 -34.23 -6.97
CA GLU A 301 -0.24 -34.73 -6.13
C GLU A 301 -0.30 -36.26 -6.07
N LYS A 302 -0.09 -36.95 -7.20
CA LYS A 302 -0.06 -38.43 -7.21
C LYS A 302 1.14 -38.99 -6.44
N ILE A 303 2.32 -38.42 -6.63
CA ILE A 303 3.55 -38.87 -5.95
C ILE A 303 3.37 -38.70 -4.45
N VAL A 304 2.98 -37.50 -3.99
CA VAL A 304 2.77 -37.22 -2.57
C VAL A 304 1.70 -38.14 -1.97
N ASN A 305 0.58 -38.35 -2.65
CA ASN A 305 -0.46 -39.27 -2.14
C ASN A 305 -0.03 -40.75 -2.12
N THR A 306 1.00 -41.12 -2.89
CA THR A 306 1.51 -42.51 -2.95
C THR A 306 2.58 -42.77 -1.90
N TYR A 307 3.55 -41.87 -1.77
CA TYR A 307 4.75 -42.02 -0.93
C TYR A 307 4.66 -41.31 0.43
N LYS A 308 3.64 -40.45 0.63
CA LYS A 308 3.29 -39.71 1.87
C LYS A 308 4.33 -38.72 2.37
N ASP A 309 5.61 -39.04 2.32
CA ASP A 309 6.72 -38.16 2.65
C ASP A 309 7.89 -38.34 1.68
N ILE A 310 8.86 -37.42 1.76
CA ILE A 310 10.01 -37.37 0.85
C ILE A 310 11.09 -38.44 1.15
N SER A 311 11.00 -39.11 2.31
CA SER A 311 12.01 -40.06 2.76
C SER A 311 11.74 -41.49 2.26
N GLU A 312 10.49 -41.82 1.92
CA GLU A 312 10.04 -43.08 1.29
C GLU A 312 10.24 -43.12 -0.23
#